data_AF-A0A098G2Z2-F1
#
_entry.id   AF-A0A098G2Z2-F1
#
_cell.length_a   1.000
_cell.length_b   1.000
_cell.length_c   1.000
_cell.angle_alpha   90.00
_cell.angle_beta   90.00
_cell.angle_gamma   90.00
#
_symmetry.space_group_name_H-M   'P 1'
#
loop_
_entity.id
_entity.type
_entity.pdbx_description
1 polymer ?
#
loop_
_entity_poly.entity_id
_entity_poly.type
_entity_poly.pdbx_seq_one_letter_code
_entity_poly.pdbx_strand_id
1 'polypeptide(L)'
;MSIIKHIKSFFTKILSIINNPNIYVAAIIGSLIGILTGGVVGVFSGGFIGYAYKVCSGCMTPLFDVNPDITVGVLIGGVIGAALGGVITGLITVYKIHKRTLQLLNLSPENISAVMLNAFWISIELSIGMGLGAIIGSLKLPGIGSAVGALMGMALMLFTSTLEKKEDQ
;
A
#
# COMPACT_ATOMS: atom_id res chain seq x y z
N MET A 1 10.87 -26.27 -4.09
CA MET A 1 12.17 -25.86 -3.51
C MET A 1 12.81 -24.63 -4.18
N SER A 2 12.56 -24.35 -5.48
CA SER A 2 13.12 -23.19 -6.20
C SER A 2 12.56 -21.82 -5.76
N ILE A 3 11.25 -21.73 -5.48
CA ILE A 3 10.56 -20.48 -5.11
C ILE A 3 11.08 -19.91 -3.77
N ILE A 4 11.27 -20.77 -2.77
CA ILE A 4 11.78 -20.35 -1.44
C ILE A 4 13.20 -19.77 -1.56
N LYS A 5 14.02 -20.29 -2.48
CA LYS A 5 15.39 -19.80 -2.72
C LYS A 5 15.38 -18.43 -3.41
N HIS A 6 14.46 -18.21 -4.35
CA HIS A 6 14.23 -16.91 -4.97
C HIS A 6 13.71 -15.87 -3.97
N ILE A 7 12.76 -16.25 -3.12
CA ILE A 7 12.24 -15.39 -2.05
C ILE A 7 13.38 -15.00 -1.11
N LYS A 8 14.18 -15.97 -0.61
CA LYS A 8 15.32 -15.68 0.27
C LYS A 8 16.33 -14.72 -0.37
N SER A 9 16.68 -14.95 -1.63
CA SER A 9 17.62 -14.11 -2.40
C SER A 9 17.11 -12.69 -2.62
N PHE A 10 15.81 -12.55 -2.88
CA PHE A 10 15.15 -11.26 -3.00
C PHE A 10 15.16 -10.51 -1.66
N PHE A 11 14.83 -11.18 -0.56
CA PHE A 11 14.88 -10.61 0.78
C PHE A 11 16.29 -10.17 1.19
N THR A 12 17.34 -10.94 0.90
CA THR A 12 18.73 -10.51 1.21
C THR A 12 19.15 -9.31 0.37
N LYS A 13 18.75 -9.21 -0.89
CA LYS A 13 18.97 -8.00 -1.70
C LYS A 13 18.24 -6.79 -1.13
N ILE A 14 16.98 -6.97 -0.69
CA ILE A 14 16.22 -5.92 -0.02
C ILE A 14 16.91 -5.50 1.28
N LEU A 15 17.34 -6.43 2.13
CA LEU A 15 18.05 -6.15 3.38
C LEU A 15 19.35 -5.36 3.15
N SER A 16 20.11 -5.73 2.12
CA SER A 16 21.33 -4.99 1.73
C SER A 16 21.03 -3.56 1.26
N ILE A 17 19.87 -3.35 0.63
CA ILE A 17 19.41 -2.02 0.18
C ILE A 17 18.86 -1.19 1.35
N ILE A 18 18.20 -1.84 2.31
CA ILE A 18 17.62 -1.22 3.51
C ILE A 18 18.70 -0.78 4.50
N ASN A 19 19.89 -1.39 4.51
CA ASN A 19 21.00 -0.89 5.32
C ASN A 19 21.43 0.54 4.97
N ASN A 20 20.95 1.11 3.86
CA ASN A 20 21.05 2.53 3.60
C ASN A 20 20.00 3.31 4.41
N PRO A 21 20.40 4.24 5.32
CA PRO A 21 19.48 4.96 6.19
C PRO A 21 18.40 5.73 5.42
N ASN A 22 18.72 6.27 4.23
CA ASN A 22 17.76 6.98 3.39
C ASN A 22 16.65 6.06 2.86
N ILE A 23 17.03 4.84 2.49
CA ILE A 23 16.10 3.85 1.94
C ILE A 23 15.28 3.21 3.05
N TYR A 24 15.87 3.02 4.24
CA TYR A 24 15.14 2.60 5.43
C TYR A 24 14.05 3.58 5.82
N VAL A 25 14.37 4.88 5.92
CA VAL A 25 13.39 5.93 6.24
C VAL A 25 12.27 5.98 5.20
N ALA A 26 12.63 5.88 3.91
CA ALA A 26 11.67 5.80 2.82
C ALA A 26 10.73 4.60 2.94
N ALA A 27 11.26 3.42 3.28
CA ALA A 27 10.50 2.19 3.49
C ALA A 27 9.50 2.35 4.63
N ILE A 28 9.95 2.87 5.78
CA ILE A 28 9.09 3.07 6.95
C ILE A 28 7.94 4.00 6.61
N ILE A 29 8.22 5.16 6.01
CA ILE A 29 7.18 6.17 5.72
C ILE A 29 6.20 5.64 4.68
N GLY A 30 6.71 5.02 3.62
CA GLY A 30 5.87 4.41 2.59
C GLY A 30 4.97 3.31 3.16
N SER A 31 5.51 2.45 4.01
CA SER A 31 4.74 1.40 4.66
C SER A 31 3.72 1.96 5.66
N LEU A 32 4.06 2.97 6.45
CA LEU A 32 3.13 3.59 7.41
C LEU A 32 1.90 4.18 6.70
N ILE A 33 2.14 4.95 5.64
CA ILE A 33 1.07 5.54 4.84
C ILE A 33 0.25 4.45 4.14
N GLY A 34 0.92 3.45 3.57
CA GLY A 34 0.27 2.30 2.94
C GLY A 34 -0.58 1.46 3.89
N ILE A 35 -0.14 1.29 5.14
CA ILE A 35 -0.90 0.60 6.19
C ILE A 35 -2.20 1.36 6.46
N LEU A 36 -2.13 2.68 6.62
CA LEU A 36 -3.31 3.50 6.89
C LEU A 36 -4.29 3.46 5.73
N THR A 37 -3.82 3.69 4.50
CA THR A 37 -4.71 3.78 3.34
C THR A 37 -5.22 2.42 2.89
N GLY A 38 -4.36 1.40 2.85
CA GLY A 38 -4.74 0.02 2.61
C GLY A 38 -5.67 -0.52 3.69
N GLY A 39 -5.44 -0.15 4.95
CA GLY A 39 -6.31 -0.51 6.08
C GLY A 39 -7.71 0.07 5.93
N VAL A 40 -7.84 1.35 5.60
CA VAL A 40 -9.15 1.99 5.35
C VAL A 40 -9.88 1.31 4.19
N VAL A 41 -9.22 1.12 3.04
CA VAL A 41 -9.82 0.43 1.89
C VAL A 41 -10.20 -1.01 2.25
N GLY A 42 -9.36 -1.70 3.03
CA GLY A 42 -9.59 -3.05 3.53
C GLY A 42 -10.80 -3.15 4.46
N VAL A 43 -10.96 -2.21 5.39
CA VAL A 43 -12.11 -2.13 6.31
C VAL A 43 -13.41 -1.95 5.51
N PHE A 44 -13.45 -0.98 4.60
CA PHE A 44 -14.65 -0.74 3.80
C PHE A 44 -14.96 -1.93 2.90
N SER A 45 -13.97 -2.40 2.14
CA SER A 45 -14.18 -3.51 1.21
C SER A 45 -14.54 -4.82 1.93
N GLY A 46 -13.84 -5.12 3.02
CA GLY A 46 -14.07 -6.29 3.86
C GLY A 46 -15.43 -6.26 4.55
N GLY A 47 -15.90 -5.09 5.02
CA GLY A 47 -17.24 -4.95 5.58
C GLY A 47 -18.34 -5.26 4.56
N PHE A 48 -18.22 -4.73 3.33
CA PHE A 48 -19.17 -5.02 2.25
C PHE A 48 -19.15 -6.49 1.82
N ILE A 49 -17.96 -7.08 1.67
CA ILE A 49 -17.82 -8.50 1.32
C ILE A 49 -18.37 -9.38 2.45
N GLY A 50 -18.03 -9.06 3.70
CA GLY A 50 -18.52 -9.73 4.90
C GLY A 50 -20.05 -9.80 4.92
N TYR A 51 -20.69 -8.65 4.75
CA TYR A 51 -22.15 -8.53 4.65
C TYR A 51 -22.73 -9.34 3.49
N ALA A 52 -22.18 -9.19 2.27
CA ALA A 52 -22.73 -9.80 1.06
C ALA A 52 -22.63 -11.33 1.06
N TYR A 53 -21.53 -11.88 1.58
CA TYR A 53 -21.27 -13.31 1.56
C TYR A 53 -21.61 -14.03 2.88
N LYS A 54 -22.09 -13.29 3.89
CA LYS A 54 -22.43 -13.82 5.23
C LYS A 54 -21.32 -14.69 5.81
N VAL A 55 -20.12 -14.09 5.85
CA VAL A 55 -18.85 -14.78 6.16
C VAL A 55 -18.88 -15.46 7.53
N CYS A 56 -19.74 -15.03 8.46
CA CYS A 56 -20.00 -15.73 9.71
C CYS A 56 -21.50 -15.82 10.05
N SER A 57 -22.26 -16.52 9.19
CA SER A 57 -23.70 -16.78 9.35
C SER A 57 -24.13 -17.57 10.61
N GLY A 58 -23.20 -17.95 11.49
CA GLY A 58 -23.47 -18.61 12.78
C GLY A 58 -22.70 -17.99 13.97
N CYS A 59 -22.08 -16.83 13.79
CA CYS A 59 -21.39 -16.15 14.89
C CYS A 59 -22.39 -15.64 15.94
N MET A 60 -22.01 -15.74 17.21
CA MET A 60 -22.71 -15.09 18.31
C MET A 60 -22.79 -13.58 18.04
N THR A 61 -23.97 -12.98 18.25
CA THR A 61 -24.14 -11.53 18.09
C THR A 61 -23.21 -10.79 19.05
N PRO A 62 -22.34 -9.89 18.54
CA PRO A 62 -21.47 -9.11 19.39
C PRO A 62 -22.29 -8.17 20.29
N LEU A 63 -21.71 -7.79 21.44
CA LEU A 63 -22.30 -6.93 22.49
C LEU A 63 -22.91 -5.60 22.01
N PHE A 64 -22.67 -5.18 20.76
CA PHE A 64 -23.11 -3.90 20.19
C PHE A 64 -24.21 -4.00 19.13
N ASP A 65 -24.91 -5.14 19.01
CA ASP A 65 -25.98 -5.36 18.00
C ASP A 65 -25.54 -5.07 16.55
N VAL A 66 -24.24 -5.18 16.28
CA VAL A 66 -23.66 -5.02 14.95
C VAL A 66 -23.67 -6.38 14.27
N ASN A 67 -24.05 -6.42 12.99
CA ASN A 67 -24.06 -7.67 12.23
C ASN A 67 -22.67 -8.35 12.26
N PRO A 68 -22.53 -9.56 12.83
CA PRO A 68 -21.23 -10.23 12.98
C PRO A 68 -20.54 -10.47 11.62
N ASP A 69 -21.31 -10.64 10.54
CA ASP A 69 -20.78 -10.78 9.19
C ASP A 69 -19.98 -9.55 8.75
N ILE A 70 -20.46 -8.35 9.11
CA ILE A 70 -19.78 -7.07 8.84
C ILE A 70 -18.53 -6.98 9.72
N THR A 71 -18.64 -7.29 11.01
CA THR A 71 -17.53 -7.17 11.95
C THR A 71 -16.35 -8.06 11.58
N VAL A 72 -16.62 -9.33 11.28
CA VAL A 72 -15.60 -10.29 10.84
C VAL A 72 -15.00 -9.84 9.50
N GLY A 73 -15.84 -9.40 8.57
CA GLY A 73 -15.40 -8.85 7.28
C GLY A 73 -14.48 -7.64 7.43
N VAL A 74 -14.83 -6.68 8.28
CA VAL A 74 -14.03 -5.49 8.61
C VAL A 74 -12.68 -5.87 9.21
N LEU A 75 -12.64 -6.82 10.13
CA LEU A 75 -11.39 -7.25 10.78
C LEU A 75 -10.45 -7.93 9.78
N ILE A 76 -10.97 -8.90 9.01
CA ILE A 76 -10.19 -9.63 8.01
C ILE A 76 -9.71 -8.65 6.93
N GLY A 77 -10.64 -7.85 6.38
CA GLY A 77 -10.35 -6.88 5.34
C GLY A 77 -9.36 -5.82 5.80
N GLY A 78 -9.50 -5.30 7.03
CA GLY A 78 -8.58 -4.33 7.62
C GLY A 78 -7.16 -4.87 7.76
N VAL A 79 -6.99 -6.10 8.29
CA VAL A 79 -5.66 -6.73 8.45
C VAL A 79 -5.02 -6.99 7.09
N ILE A 80 -5.76 -7.59 6.15
CA ILE A 80 -5.24 -7.90 4.81
C ILE A 80 -4.93 -6.60 4.06
N GLY A 81 -5.82 -5.62 4.10
CA GLY A 81 -5.66 -4.33 3.47
C GLY A 81 -4.46 -3.55 4.00
N ALA A 82 -4.29 -3.51 5.33
CA ALA A 82 -3.16 -2.86 5.97
C ALA A 82 -1.83 -3.55 5.60
N ALA A 83 -1.79 -4.88 5.63
CA ALA A 83 -0.60 -5.65 5.27
C ALA A 83 -0.21 -5.44 3.81
N LEU A 84 -1.18 -5.58 2.88
CA LEU A 84 -0.93 -5.41 1.45
C LEU A 84 -0.58 -3.95 1.12
N GLY A 85 -1.31 -2.98 1.65
CA GLY A 85 -1.03 -1.56 1.44
C GLY A 85 0.35 -1.16 1.96
N GLY A 86 0.72 -1.63 3.16
CA GLY A 86 2.04 -1.36 3.74
C GLY A 86 3.19 -1.95 2.93
N VAL A 87 3.05 -3.19 2.48
CA VAL A 87 4.08 -3.86 1.66
C VAL A 87 4.19 -3.19 0.29
N ILE A 88 3.07 -2.97 -0.40
CA ILE A 88 3.09 -2.46 -1.77
C ILE A 88 3.59 -1.00 -1.79
N THR A 89 3.02 -0.12 -0.97
CA THR A 89 3.43 1.29 -0.93
C THR A 89 4.86 1.44 -0.43
N GLY A 90 5.27 0.65 0.58
CA GLY A 90 6.66 0.62 1.04
C GLY A 90 7.64 0.23 -0.07
N LEU A 91 7.37 -0.84 -0.81
CA LEU A 91 8.20 -1.29 -1.93
C LEU A 91 8.27 -0.25 -3.05
N ILE A 92 7.14 0.37 -3.42
CA ILE A 92 7.10 1.39 -4.47
C ILE A 92 7.90 2.62 -4.05
N THR A 93 7.71 3.10 -2.83
CA THR A 93 8.41 4.27 -2.30
C THR A 93 9.93 4.02 -2.24
N VAL A 94 10.34 2.84 -1.77
CA VAL A 94 11.73 2.38 -1.82
C VAL A 94 12.26 2.36 -3.25
N TYR A 95 11.51 1.79 -4.19
CA TYR A 95 11.94 1.70 -5.59
C TYR A 95 12.10 3.08 -6.25
N LYS A 96 11.10 3.97 -6.10
CA LYS A 96 11.15 5.34 -6.65
C LYS A 96 12.31 6.14 -6.03
N ILE A 97 12.54 6.00 -4.73
CA ILE A 97 13.64 6.68 -4.04
C ILE A 97 14.97 6.08 -4.43
N HIS A 98 15.14 4.77 -4.44
CA HIS A 98 16.38 4.12 -4.88
C HIS A 98 16.78 4.58 -6.30
N LYS A 99 15.81 4.67 -7.22
CA LYS A 99 16.03 5.18 -8.58
C LYS A 99 16.39 6.68 -8.62
N ARG A 100 15.89 7.51 -7.69
CA ARG A 100 16.26 8.93 -7.57
C ARG A 100 17.60 9.12 -6.84
N THR A 101 17.89 8.35 -5.80
CA THR A 101 19.12 8.42 -5.01
C THR A 101 20.33 7.91 -5.77
N LEU A 102 20.16 7.01 -6.75
CA LEU A 102 21.19 6.68 -7.74
C LEU A 102 21.74 7.92 -8.50
N GLN A 103 20.98 9.03 -8.54
CA GLN A 103 21.42 10.29 -9.15
C GLN A 103 22.02 11.29 -8.13
N LEU A 104 21.89 11.05 -6.82
CA LEU A 104 22.36 11.94 -5.75
C LEU A 104 23.56 11.31 -5.05
N LEU A 105 24.76 11.66 -5.53
CA LEU A 105 26.01 10.95 -5.22
C LEU A 105 26.60 11.21 -3.82
N ASN A 106 25.99 11.99 -2.92
CA ASN A 106 26.63 12.32 -1.63
C ASN A 106 25.71 12.26 -0.40
N LEU A 107 26.26 11.69 0.68
CA LEU A 107 25.66 11.57 2.02
C LEU A 107 25.90 12.86 2.83
N SER A 108 24.83 13.60 3.12
CA SER A 108 24.77 14.59 4.21
C SER A 108 23.45 14.38 4.99
N PRO A 109 23.40 14.62 6.31
CA PRO A 109 22.18 14.66 7.11
C PRO A 109 21.06 15.53 6.51
N GLU A 110 21.45 16.57 5.78
CA GLU A 110 20.58 17.48 5.03
C GLU A 110 19.78 16.74 3.93
N ASN A 111 20.36 15.68 3.36
CA ASN A 111 19.70 14.87 2.34
C ASN A 111 18.68 13.89 2.93
N ILE A 112 18.76 13.56 4.22
CA ILE A 112 17.83 12.62 4.87
C ILE A 112 16.43 13.25 4.94
N SER A 113 16.32 14.52 5.34
CA SER A 113 15.04 15.24 5.41
C SER A 113 14.44 15.42 4.02
N ALA A 114 15.25 15.70 3.00
CA ALA A 114 14.80 15.78 1.61
C ALA A 114 14.29 14.43 1.07
N VAL A 115 14.98 13.33 1.39
CA VAL A 115 14.52 11.97 1.06
C VAL A 115 13.22 11.64 1.78
N MET A 116 13.13 11.99 3.07
CA MET A 116 11.94 11.80 3.89
C MET A 116 10.72 12.49 3.28
N LEU A 117 10.88 13.76 2.90
CA LEU A 117 9.82 14.59 2.34
C LEU A 117 9.39 14.10 0.94
N ASN A 118 10.35 13.66 0.12
CA ASN A 118 10.04 12.99 -1.15
C ASN A 118 9.32 11.66 -0.94
N ALA A 119 9.71 10.85 0.04
CA ALA A 119 9.06 9.58 0.35
C ALA A 119 7.60 9.81 0.75
N PHE A 120 7.38 10.83 1.57
CA PHE A 120 6.08 11.25 2.03
C PHE A 120 5.19 11.69 0.86
N TRP A 121 5.71 12.56 -0.01
CA TRP A 121 4.98 13.04 -1.19
C TRP A 121 4.56 11.91 -2.13
N ILE A 122 5.50 11.02 -2.49
CA ILE A 122 5.23 9.84 -3.32
C ILE A 122 4.13 8.97 -2.71
N SER A 123 4.18 8.77 -1.39
CA SER A 123 3.25 7.91 -0.68
C SER A 123 1.85 8.53 -0.58
N ILE A 124 1.75 9.86 -0.46
CA ILE A 124 0.48 10.60 -0.54
C ILE A 124 -0.12 10.48 -1.94
N GLU A 125 0.67 10.71 -2.98
CA GLU A 125 0.22 10.62 -4.38
C GLU A 125 -0.36 9.22 -4.67
N LEU A 126 0.36 8.17 -4.28
CA LEU A 126 -0.12 6.78 -4.39
C LEU A 126 -1.41 6.55 -3.60
N SER A 127 -1.50 7.11 -2.40
CA SER A 127 -2.68 6.97 -1.53
C SER A 127 -3.91 7.66 -2.12
N ILE A 128 -3.74 8.82 -2.76
CA ILE A 128 -4.83 9.51 -3.48
C ILE A 128 -5.27 8.66 -4.67
N GLY A 129 -4.33 8.13 -5.46
CA GLY A 129 -4.64 7.22 -6.56
C GLY A 129 -5.43 5.99 -6.11
N MET A 130 -4.98 5.34 -5.03
CA MET A 130 -5.69 4.22 -4.41
C MET A 130 -7.08 4.63 -3.92
N GLY A 131 -7.21 5.76 -3.23
CA GLY A 131 -8.48 6.22 -2.67
C GLY A 131 -9.50 6.54 -3.75
N LEU A 132 -9.11 7.33 -4.76
CA LEU A 132 -9.97 7.66 -5.89
C LEU A 132 -10.34 6.42 -6.70
N GLY A 133 -9.37 5.55 -6.96
CA GLY A 133 -9.61 4.26 -7.62
C GLY A 133 -10.61 3.41 -6.84
N ALA A 134 -10.46 3.31 -5.52
CA ALA A 134 -11.38 2.60 -4.65
C ALA A 134 -12.79 3.19 -4.69
N ILE A 135 -12.94 4.51 -4.63
CA ILE A 135 -14.23 5.19 -4.73
C ILE A 135 -14.90 4.87 -6.06
N ILE A 136 -14.18 5.05 -7.18
CA ILE A 136 -14.71 4.79 -8.53
C ILE A 136 -15.12 3.32 -8.68
N GLY A 137 -14.27 2.40 -8.23
CA GLY A 137 -14.57 0.98 -8.28
C GLY A 137 -15.78 0.58 -7.42
N SER A 138 -15.94 1.24 -6.25
CA SER A 138 -17.09 1.00 -5.36
C SER A 138 -18.42 1.41 -5.99
N LEU A 139 -18.43 2.41 -6.86
CA LEU A 139 -19.65 2.83 -7.59
C LEU A 139 -20.20 1.71 -8.48
N LYS A 140 -19.35 0.82 -8.98
CA LYS A 140 -19.76 -0.31 -9.82
C LYS A 140 -20.08 -1.56 -9.02
N LEU A 141 -19.21 -1.91 -8.07
CA LEU A 141 -19.40 -3.08 -7.21
C LEU A 141 -18.79 -2.81 -5.83
N PRO A 142 -19.59 -2.66 -4.75
CA PRO A 142 -19.04 -2.44 -3.42
C PRO A 142 -18.24 -3.66 -2.96
N GLY A 143 -17.15 -3.44 -2.22
CA GLY A 143 -16.27 -4.53 -1.81
C GLY A 143 -15.21 -4.86 -2.85
N ILE A 144 -15.55 -5.74 -3.79
CA ILE A 144 -14.61 -6.21 -4.82
C ILE A 144 -14.20 -5.06 -5.74
N GLY A 145 -15.15 -4.23 -6.17
CA GLY A 145 -14.84 -3.06 -7.00
C GLY A 145 -13.97 -2.06 -6.27
N SER A 146 -14.14 -1.88 -4.96
CA SER A 146 -13.26 -1.05 -4.12
C SER A 146 -11.81 -1.55 -4.16
N ALA A 147 -11.60 -2.86 -3.99
CA ALA A 147 -10.26 -3.46 -4.02
C ALA A 147 -9.61 -3.37 -5.40
N VAL A 148 -10.34 -3.75 -6.46
CA VAL A 148 -9.84 -3.69 -7.85
C VAL A 148 -9.57 -2.25 -8.28
N GLY A 149 -10.48 -1.33 -7.92
CA GLY A 149 -10.33 0.09 -8.19
C GLY A 149 -9.10 0.68 -7.52
N ALA A 150 -8.82 0.34 -6.26
CA ALA A 150 -7.61 0.77 -5.55
C ALA A 150 -6.32 0.31 -6.26
N LEU A 151 -6.30 -0.95 -6.72
CA LEU A 151 -5.16 -1.48 -7.49
C LEU A 151 -4.99 -0.74 -8.82
N MET A 152 -6.08 -0.45 -9.52
CA MET A 152 -6.03 0.25 -10.81
C MET A 152 -5.59 1.71 -10.65
N GLY A 153 -6.09 2.41 -9.63
CA GLY A 153 -5.70 3.78 -9.31
C GLY A 153 -4.22 3.88 -8.93
N MET A 154 -3.71 2.90 -8.17
CA MET A 154 -2.28 2.80 -7.89
C MET A 154 -1.46 2.53 -9.16
N ALA A 155 -1.89 1.59 -10.01
CA ALA A 155 -1.21 1.28 -11.26
C ALA A 155 -1.13 2.50 -12.19
N LEU A 156 -2.23 3.25 -12.33
CA LEU A 156 -2.26 4.49 -13.11
C LEU A 156 -1.26 5.53 -12.59
N MET A 157 -1.22 5.76 -11.27
CA MET A 157 -0.23 6.67 -10.66
C MET A 157 1.22 6.22 -10.91
N LEU A 158 1.48 4.91 -10.92
CA LEU A 158 2.81 4.40 -11.26
C LEU A 158 3.19 4.66 -12.72
N PHE A 159 2.24 4.52 -13.64
CA PHE A 159 2.45 4.80 -15.05
C PHE A 159 2.68 6.30 -15.29
N THR A 160 1.86 7.18 -14.71
CA THR A 160 2.00 8.64 -14.89
C THR A 160 3.33 9.15 -14.35
N SER A 161 3.73 8.77 -13.14
CA SER A 161 5.02 9.19 -12.59
C SER A 161 6.23 8.63 -13.37
N THR A 162 6.04 7.61 -14.21
CA THR A 162 7.10 7.10 -15.10
C THR A 162 7.15 7.89 -16.41
N LEU A 163 6.02 8.43 -16.87
CA LEU A 163 5.92 9.24 -18.09
C LEU A 163 6.44 10.67 -17.88
N GLU A 164 6.10 11.32 -16.77
CA GLU A 164 6.62 12.68 -16.45
C GLU A 164 8.15 12.71 -16.48
N LYS A 165 8.81 11.62 -16.06
CA LYS A 165 10.28 11.55 -16.06
C LYS A 165 10.91 11.44 -17.45
N LYS A 166 10.12 11.24 -18.52
CA LYS A 166 10.59 11.21 -19.91
C LYS A 166 10.42 12.54 -20.64
N GLU A 167 9.57 13.44 -20.15
CA GLU A 167 9.33 14.74 -20.78
C GLU A 167 10.40 15.79 -20.43
N ASP A 168 11.14 15.57 -19.34
CA ASP A 168 12.22 16.47 -18.88
C ASP A 168 13.64 16.09 -19.41
N GLN A 169 13.74 15.31 -20.49
CA GLN A 169 15.02 15.04 -21.20
C GLN A 169 15.03 15.70 -22.57
#